data_AF-A0A3A5Q7W8-F1
#
_entry.id   AF-A0A3A5Q7W8-F1
#
_cell.length_a   1.000
_cell.length_b   1.000
_cell.length_c   1.000
_cell.angle_alpha   90.00
_cell.angle_beta   90.00
_cell.angle_gamma   90.00
#
_symmetry.space_group_name_H-M   'P 1'
#
loop_
_entity.id
_entity.type
_entity.pdbx_description
1 polymer ?
#
loop_
_entity_poly.entity_id
_entity_poly.type
_entity_poly.pdbx_seq_one_letter_code
_entity_poly.pdbx_strand_id
1 'polypeptide(L)'
;METIENIKSNHLHLGKKIERVRRLRGMTQTELGQLLGITKQAVSKMEQTEKIDDERLEKIASALGVTTDGLKEYNEETVLYNTNNFYENCGVKNAIGNNQTFNNFPIEQTIELFEKLLEKQKEQFESLKK
;
A
#
# COMPACT_ATOMS: atom_id res chain seq x y z
N MET A 1 -14.22 -8.87 -18.27
CA MET A 1 -14.23 -10.10 -17.44
C MET A 1 -12.82 -10.64 -17.23
N GLU A 2 -11.98 -10.73 -18.27
CA GLU A 2 -10.55 -11.12 -18.15
C GLU A 2 -9.73 -10.29 -17.14
N THR A 3 -9.99 -8.99 -17.02
CA THR A 3 -9.26 -8.11 -16.08
C THR A 3 -9.53 -8.43 -14.62
N ILE A 4 -10.75 -8.81 -14.25
CA ILE A 4 -11.13 -9.08 -12.86
C ILE A 4 -10.62 -10.47 -12.43
N GLU A 5 -10.65 -11.47 -13.33
CA GLU A 5 -10.07 -12.79 -13.06
C GLU A 5 -8.56 -12.73 -12.90
N ASN A 6 -7.86 -11.94 -13.72
CA ASN A 6 -6.42 -11.74 -13.61
C ASN A 6 -6.02 -11.05 -12.30
N ILE A 7 -6.84 -10.10 -11.80
CA ILE A 7 -6.61 -9.44 -10.50
C ILE A 7 -6.80 -10.44 -9.34
N LYS A 8 -7.84 -11.29 -9.39
CA LYS A 8 -8.06 -12.33 -8.37
C LYS A 8 -6.96 -13.39 -8.37
N SER A 9 -6.50 -13.82 -9.56
CA SER A 9 -5.43 -14.81 -9.70
C SER A 9 -4.10 -14.30 -9.13
N ASN A 10 -3.74 -13.03 -9.38
CA ASN A 10 -2.53 -12.42 -8.81
C ASN A 10 -2.56 -12.33 -7.27
N HIS A 11 -3.75 -12.21 -6.67
CA HIS A 11 -3.91 -12.17 -5.21
C HIS A 11 -3.67 -13.53 -4.56
N LEU A 12 -3.91 -14.64 -5.28
CA LEU A 12 -3.69 -16.00 -4.78
C LEU A 12 -2.29 -16.55 -5.13
N HIS A 13 -1.66 -16.02 -6.19
CA HIS A 13 -0.41 -16.54 -6.71
C HIS A 13 0.82 -16.08 -5.91
N LEU A 14 1.29 -16.93 -5.01
CA LEU A 14 2.37 -16.62 -4.07
C LEU A 14 3.72 -16.36 -4.78
N GLY A 15 4.01 -17.07 -5.87
CA GLY A 15 5.19 -16.80 -6.70
C GLY A 15 5.25 -15.38 -7.27
N LYS A 16 4.10 -14.80 -7.67
CA LYS A 16 4.03 -13.42 -8.17
C LYS A 16 4.24 -12.40 -7.06
N LYS A 17 3.76 -12.68 -5.85
CA LYS A 17 4.05 -11.85 -4.66
C LYS A 17 5.54 -11.83 -4.36
N ILE A 18 6.20 -13.00 -4.39
CA ILE A 18 7.66 -13.11 -4.22
C ILE A 18 8.40 -12.31 -5.29
N GLU A 19 8.00 -12.43 -6.56
CA GLU A 19 8.60 -11.65 -7.66
C GLU A 19 8.52 -10.14 -7.39
N ARG A 20 7.35 -9.66 -6.96
CA ARG A 20 7.11 -8.24 -6.71
C ARG A 20 7.92 -7.73 -5.51
N VAL A 21 7.90 -8.46 -4.39
CA VAL A 21 8.68 -8.12 -3.20
C VAL A 21 10.18 -8.15 -3.49
N ARG A 22 10.68 -9.14 -4.25
CA ARG A 22 12.08 -9.19 -4.67
C ARG A 22 12.48 -7.95 -5.47
N ARG A 23 11.64 -7.53 -6.44
CA ARG A 23 11.87 -6.32 -7.23
C ARG A 23 11.86 -5.06 -6.37
N LEU A 24 10.94 -4.95 -5.40
CA LEU A 24 10.90 -3.84 -4.44
C LEU A 24 12.16 -3.78 -3.57
N ARG A 25 12.76 -4.93 -3.26
CA ARG A 25 14.06 -5.01 -2.57
C ARG A 25 15.26 -4.71 -3.47
N GLY A 26 15.05 -4.41 -4.76
CA GLY A 26 16.14 -4.15 -5.71
C GLY A 26 16.99 -5.38 -6.02
N MET A 27 16.50 -6.59 -5.72
CA MET A 27 17.28 -7.82 -5.81
C MET A 27 17.03 -8.53 -7.14
N THR A 28 18.08 -9.04 -7.77
CA THR A 28 18.01 -9.89 -8.97
C THR A 28 17.64 -11.33 -8.62
N GLN A 29 17.14 -12.10 -9.60
CA GLN A 29 16.88 -13.53 -9.40
C GLN A 29 18.16 -14.31 -9.03
N THR A 30 19.32 -13.87 -9.53
CA THR A 30 20.61 -14.51 -9.21
C THR A 30 20.98 -14.29 -7.75
N GLU A 31 20.83 -13.07 -7.24
CA GLU A 31 21.11 -12.76 -5.82
C GLU A 31 20.16 -13.49 -4.88
N LEU A 32 18.85 -13.53 -5.19
CA LEU A 32 17.91 -14.33 -4.40
C LEU A 32 18.27 -15.82 -4.44
N GLY A 33 18.69 -16.32 -5.61
CA GLY A 33 19.16 -17.70 -5.76
C GLY A 33 20.38 -18.00 -4.90
N GLN A 34 21.36 -17.09 -4.86
CA GLN A 34 22.55 -17.22 -4.00
C GLN A 34 22.17 -17.28 -2.52
N LEU A 35 21.25 -16.43 -2.04
CA LEU A 35 20.78 -16.44 -0.66
C LEU A 35 20.02 -17.74 -0.30
N LEU A 36 19.29 -18.30 -1.25
CA LEU A 36 18.52 -19.52 -1.08
C LEU A 36 19.31 -20.82 -1.39
N GLY A 37 20.55 -20.69 -1.87
CA GLY A 37 21.35 -21.83 -2.32
C GLY A 37 20.78 -22.55 -3.56
N ILE A 38 20.03 -21.85 -4.41
CA ILE A 38 19.40 -22.39 -5.63
C ILE A 38 19.80 -21.60 -6.87
N THR A 39 19.56 -22.17 -8.05
CA THR A 39 19.91 -21.52 -9.31
C THR A 39 18.92 -20.39 -9.66
N LYS A 40 19.38 -19.42 -10.47
CA LYS A 40 18.51 -18.37 -11.05
C LYS A 40 17.27 -18.96 -11.74
N GLN A 41 17.43 -20.07 -12.47
CA GLN A 41 16.35 -20.78 -13.15
C GLN A 41 15.34 -21.36 -12.15
N ALA A 42 15.82 -21.91 -11.02
CA ALA A 42 14.95 -22.40 -9.97
C ALA A 42 14.15 -21.26 -9.31
N VAL A 43 14.76 -20.08 -9.12
CA VAL A 43 14.04 -18.87 -8.68
C VAL A 43 12.96 -18.46 -9.68
N SER A 44 13.30 -18.40 -10.97
CA SER A 44 12.33 -18.05 -12.02
C SER A 44 11.14 -19.02 -12.06
N LYS A 45 11.39 -20.33 -11.88
CA LYS A 45 10.32 -21.34 -11.83
C LYS A 45 9.46 -21.18 -10.57
N MET A 46 10.09 -20.90 -9.43
CA MET A 46 9.40 -20.64 -8.16
C MET A 46 8.48 -19.42 -8.25
N GLU A 47 8.92 -18.33 -8.89
CA GLU A 47 8.10 -17.12 -9.11
C GLU A 47 6.89 -17.37 -10.02
N GLN A 48 6.94 -18.39 -10.87
CA GLN A 48 5.83 -18.83 -11.74
C GLN A 48 4.91 -19.86 -11.06
N THR A 49 5.20 -20.28 -9.83
CA THR A 49 4.39 -21.28 -9.11
C THR A 49 3.36 -20.59 -8.22
N GLU A 50 2.10 -21.00 -8.35
CA GLU A 50 0.98 -20.39 -7.62
C GLU A 50 1.05 -20.69 -6.11
N LYS A 51 1.40 -21.94 -5.76
CA LYS A 51 1.48 -22.43 -4.38
C LYS A 51 2.91 -22.79 -4.01
N ILE A 52 3.33 -22.42 -2.80
CA ILE A 52 4.64 -22.75 -2.24
C ILE A 52 4.40 -23.25 -0.82
N ASP A 53 5.10 -24.31 -0.44
CA ASP A 53 5.01 -24.91 0.89
C ASP A 53 5.49 -23.92 1.97
N ASP A 54 4.86 -23.95 3.14
CA ASP A 54 5.12 -22.97 4.22
C ASP A 54 6.59 -22.95 4.68
N GLU A 55 7.24 -24.12 4.80
CA GLU A 55 8.66 -24.20 5.18
C GLU A 55 9.57 -23.50 4.15
N ARG A 56 9.23 -23.62 2.87
CA ARG A 56 9.98 -22.99 1.79
C ARG A 56 9.69 -21.49 1.73
N LEU A 57 8.45 -21.10 1.99
CA LEU A 57 8.04 -19.71 2.07
C LEU A 57 8.76 -18.97 3.20
N GLU A 58 8.96 -19.62 4.35
CA GLU A 58 9.71 -19.06 5.48
C GLU A 58 11.15 -18.73 5.09
N LYS A 59 11.85 -19.68 4.44
CA LYS A 59 13.22 -19.45 3.92
C LYS A 59 13.26 -18.29 2.92
N ILE A 60 12.26 -18.19 2.04
CA ILE A 60 12.16 -17.10 1.06
C ILE A 60 11.92 -15.75 1.76
N ALA A 61 11.01 -15.71 2.74
CA ALA A 61 10.71 -14.50 3.49
C ALA A 61 11.95 -14.00 4.25
N SER A 62 12.69 -14.91 4.90
CA SER A 62 13.97 -14.59 5.55
C SER A 62 15.01 -14.06 4.57
N ALA A 63 15.17 -14.69 3.40
CA ALA A 63 16.11 -14.22 2.37
C ALA A 63 15.73 -12.83 1.80
N LEU A 64 14.43 -12.51 1.74
CA LEU A 64 13.93 -11.21 1.32
C LEU A 64 13.88 -10.17 2.45
N GLY A 65 14.18 -10.56 3.70
CA GLY A 65 14.13 -9.71 4.88
C GLY A 65 12.71 -9.24 5.24
N VAL A 66 11.69 -10.04 4.95
CA VAL A 66 10.27 -9.75 5.26
C VAL A 66 9.69 -10.85 6.16
N THR A 67 8.52 -10.60 6.76
CA THR A 67 7.77 -11.63 7.48
C THR A 67 7.03 -12.54 6.50
N THR A 68 6.82 -13.79 6.88
CA THR A 68 6.00 -14.76 6.13
C THR A 68 4.59 -14.25 5.90
N ASP A 69 3.97 -13.71 6.95
CA ASP A 69 2.61 -13.16 6.88
C ASP A 69 2.55 -11.95 5.95
N GLY A 70 3.53 -11.05 6.05
CA GLY A 70 3.62 -9.89 5.15
C GLY A 70 3.80 -10.28 3.68
N LEU A 71 4.45 -11.40 3.40
CA LEU A 71 4.59 -11.94 2.04
C LEU A 71 3.30 -12.63 1.56
N LYS A 72 2.55 -13.31 2.44
CA LYS A 72 1.24 -13.91 2.12
C LYS A 72 0.18 -12.85 1.86
N GLU A 73 0.14 -11.82 2.71
CA GLU A 73 -0.82 -10.71 2.65
C GLU A 73 -0.40 -9.62 1.68
N TYR A 74 0.77 -9.74 1.04
CA TYR A 74 1.27 -8.75 0.09
C TYR A 74 0.20 -8.44 -0.98
N ASN A 75 -0.13 -7.15 -1.04
CA ASN A 75 -1.00 -6.55 -2.04
C ASN A 75 -0.33 -5.27 -2.54
N GLU A 76 -0.11 -5.20 -3.84
CA GLU A 76 0.53 -4.05 -4.50
C GLU A 76 -0.25 -2.75 -4.27
N GLU A 77 -1.59 -2.81 -4.28
CA GLU A 77 -2.45 -1.65 -4.03
C GLU A 77 -2.27 -1.11 -2.61
N THR A 78 -2.18 -2.00 -1.62
CA THR A 78 -1.93 -1.65 -0.22
C THR A 78 -0.53 -1.04 -0.04
N VAL A 79 0.47 -1.55 -0.74
CA VAL A 79 1.84 -1.00 -0.70
C VAL A 79 1.89 0.39 -1.33
N LEU A 80 1.23 0.60 -2.48
CA LEU A 80 1.15 1.91 -3.12
C LEU A 80 0.41 2.92 -2.24
N TYR A 81 -0.74 2.53 -1.66
CA TYR A 81 -1.49 3.34 -0.72
C TYR A 81 -0.64 3.72 0.50
N ASN A 82 0.02 2.76 1.15
CA ASN A 82 0.85 3.03 2.32
C ASN A 82 2.07 3.89 1.97
N THR A 83 2.69 3.69 0.81
CA THR A 83 3.81 4.52 0.35
C THR A 83 3.37 5.97 0.16
N ASN A 84 2.24 6.20 -0.50
CA ASN A 84 1.70 7.54 -0.71
C ASN A 84 1.36 8.23 0.62
N ASN A 85 0.74 7.51 1.56
CA ASN A 85 0.35 8.07 2.85
C ASN A 85 1.49 8.18 3.88
N PHE A 86 2.59 7.45 3.71
CA PHE A 86 3.80 7.61 4.53
C PHE A 86 4.41 9.01 4.35
N TYR A 87 4.34 9.55 3.13
CA TYR A 87 4.79 10.91 2.81
C TYR A 87 3.85 12.02 3.31
N GLU A 88 2.61 11.71 3.69
CA GLU A 88 1.72 12.72 4.30
C GLU A 88 2.02 12.93 5.80
N ASN A 89 2.55 11.91 6.50
CA ASN A 89 2.90 12.00 7.93
C ASN A 89 4.39 12.28 8.20
N CYS A 90 5.27 11.95 7.26
CA CYS A 90 6.65 12.42 7.27
C CYS A 90 6.71 13.64 6.36
N GLY A 91 6.94 14.85 6.89
CA GLY A 91 6.91 16.14 6.18
C GLY A 91 7.92 16.31 5.03
N VAL A 92 7.93 15.38 4.09
CA VAL A 92 8.75 15.31 2.89
C VAL A 92 7.87 15.75 1.74
N LYS A 93 7.85 17.05 1.50
CA LYS A 93 7.24 17.67 0.32
C LYS A 93 8.07 17.31 -0.90
N ASN A 94 7.72 16.25 -1.62
CA ASN A 94 8.21 16.08 -2.99
C ASN A 94 7.23 16.71 -3.96
N ALA A 95 7.79 17.66 -4.72
CA ALA A 95 7.17 18.32 -5.85
C ALA A 95 6.79 17.30 -6.93
N ILE A 96 5.77 17.68 -7.72
CA ILE A 96 5.31 17.05 -8.98
C ILE A 96 4.16 16.05 -8.78
N GLY A 97 2.95 16.51 -9.14
CA GLY A 97 1.88 15.65 -9.65
C GLY A 97 0.64 15.54 -8.78
N ASN A 98 -0.24 16.55 -8.86
CA ASN A 98 -1.70 16.43 -8.65
C ASN A 98 -2.18 15.52 -7.50
N ASN A 99 -1.81 15.84 -6.26
CA ASN A 99 -2.53 15.33 -5.12
C ASN A 99 -3.77 16.19 -4.92
N GLN A 100 -4.95 15.64 -5.20
CA GLN A 100 -6.17 16.13 -4.59
C GLN A 100 -5.94 16.05 -3.08
N THR A 101 -5.69 17.21 -2.48
CA THR A 101 -5.50 17.35 -1.05
C THR A 101 -6.84 16.98 -0.41
N PHE A 102 -7.00 15.73 0.03
CA PHE A 102 -8.08 15.39 0.94
C PHE A 102 -7.71 16.03 2.27
N ASN A 103 -8.09 17.30 2.42
CA ASN A 103 -8.07 17.97 3.70
C ASN A 103 -9.05 17.21 4.61
N ASN A 104 -8.56 16.22 5.34
CA ASN A 104 -9.33 15.50 6.34
C ASN A 104 -9.48 16.43 7.55
N PHE A 105 -10.35 17.43 7.42
CA PHE A 105 -10.80 18.20 8.56
C PHE A 105 -11.65 17.28 9.44
N PRO A 106 -11.37 17.19 10.75
CA PRO A 106 -12.24 16.45 11.66
C PRO A 106 -13.67 16.94 11.49
N ILE A 107 -14.58 16.00 11.19
CA ILE A 107 -15.97 16.32 10.85
C ILE A 107 -16.62 17.07 12.01
N GLU A 108 -16.32 16.68 13.24
CA GLU A 108 -16.81 17.32 14.46
C GLU A 108 -16.40 18.80 14.55
N GLN A 109 -15.13 19.13 14.27
CA GLN A 109 -14.65 20.52 14.29
C GLN A 109 -15.28 21.37 13.19
N THR A 110 -15.56 20.73 12.05
CA THR A 110 -16.20 21.38 10.90
C THR A 110 -17.66 21.72 11.21
N ILE A 111 -18.39 20.78 11.82
CA ILE A 111 -19.76 20.99 12.28
C ILE A 111 -19.81 22.12 13.30
N GLU A 112 -18.94 22.10 14.31
CA GLU A 112 -18.88 23.14 15.35
C GLU A 112 -18.64 24.54 14.76
N LEU A 113 -17.75 24.65 13.76
CA LEU A 113 -17.49 25.91 13.07
C LEU A 113 -18.73 26.41 12.31
N PHE A 114 -19.44 25.53 11.61
CA PHE A 114 -20.65 25.89 10.88
C PHE A 114 -21.77 26.36 11.80
N GLU A 115 -21.96 25.71 12.95
CA GLU A 115 -22.93 26.13 13.96
C GLU A 115 -22.64 27.54 14.48
N LYS A 116 -21.37 27.84 14.82
CA LYS A 116 -20.95 29.17 15.27
C LYS A 116 -21.18 30.25 14.21
N LEU A 117 -20.93 29.95 12.94
CA LEU A 117 -21.15 30.90 11.84
C LEU A 117 -22.65 31.19 11.63
N LEU A 118 -23.49 30.18 11.71
CA LEU A 118 -24.94 30.32 11.63
C LEU A 118 -25.49 31.17 12.78
N GLU A 119 -24.99 30.96 14.00
CA GLU A 119 -25.37 31.75 15.18
C GLU A 119 -25.04 33.23 14.95
N LYS A 120 -23.81 33.53 14.52
CA LYS A 120 -23.35 34.90 14.24
C LYS A 120 -24.16 35.57 13.13
N GLN A 121 -24.56 34.83 12.09
CA GLN A 121 -25.41 35.36 11.03
C GLN A 121 -26.82 35.72 11.55
N LYS A 122 -27.40 34.88 12.42
CA LYS A 122 -28.69 35.17 13.04
C LYS A 122 -28.62 36.40 13.94
N GLU A 123 -27.59 36.50 14.78
CA GLU A 123 -27.36 37.68 15.62
C GLU A 123 -27.25 38.97 14.80
N GLN A 124 -26.49 38.94 13.70
CA GLN A 124 -26.40 40.07 12.79
C GLN A 124 -27.76 40.45 12.19
N PHE A 125 -28.55 39.47 11.76
CA PHE A 125 -29.86 39.72 11.17
C PHE A 125 -30.85 40.32 12.18
N GLU A 126 -30.86 39.81 13.40
CA GLU A 126 -31.69 40.38 14.48
C GLU A 126 -31.23 41.77 14.89
N SER A 127 -29.92 42.06 14.85
CA SER A 127 -29.41 43.41 15.09
C SER A 127 -29.84 44.43 14.03
N LEU A 128 -30.11 43.97 12.80
CA LEU A 128 -30.55 44.79 11.66
C LEU A 128 -32.07 44.97 11.56
N LYS A 129 -32.85 44.18 12.32
CA LYS A 129 -34.32 44.34 12.44
C LYS A 129 -34.75 45.42 13.44
N LYS A 130 -33.78 46.03 14.12
CA LYS A 130 -33.98 47.08 15.11
C LYS A 130 -33.81 48.45 14.46
#